data_AF-A0A932Y3H0-F1
#
_entry.id   AF-A0A932Y3H0-F1
#
_cell.length_a   1.000
_cell.length_b   1.000
_cell.length_c   1.000
_cell.angle_alpha   90.00
_cell.angle_beta   90.00
_cell.angle_gamma   90.00
#
_symmetry.space_group_name_H-M   'P 1'
#
loop_
_entity.id
_entity.type
_entity.pdbx_description
1 polymer ?
#
loop_
_entity_poly.entity_id
_entity_poly.type
_entity_poly.pdbx_seq_one_letter_code
_entity_poly.pdbx_strand_id
1 'polypeptide(L)' 'MEDEKIILVQLCHELSQKNTNESKIQELLSHTDLPKNLNPFELTQEILKRLYPYQESS' A
#
# COMPACT_ATOMS: atom_id res chain seq x y z
N MET A 1 -11.95 -5.90 -13.56
CA MET A 1 -11.64 -5.54 -12.17
C MET A 1 -10.14 -5.41 -12.09
N GLU A 2 -9.59 -4.34 -12.65
CA GLU A 2 -8.19 -3.97 -12.44
C GLU A 2 -8.18 -2.97 -11.29
N ASP A 3 -7.35 -3.07 -10.27
CA ASP A 3 -6.61 -4.19 -9.70
C ASP A 3 -6.14 -3.56 -8.38
N GLU A 4 -6.89 -3.72 -7.29
CA GLU A 4 -6.52 -3.12 -5.98
C GLU A 4 -5.04 -3.46 -5.67
N LYS A 5 -4.58 -4.64 -6.11
CA LYS A 5 -3.18 -5.07 -6.07
C LYS A 5 -2.22 -4.15 -6.82
N ILE A 6 -2.56 -3.62 -8.00
CA ILE A 6 -1.69 -2.65 -8.71
C ILE A 6 -1.54 -1.37 -7.87
N ILE A 7 -2.63 -0.87 -7.30
CA ILE A 7 -2.62 0.34 -6.46
C ILE A 7 -1.80 0.11 -5.20
N LEU A 8 -1.94 -1.06 -4.58
CA LEU A 8 -1.16 -1.49 -3.42
C LEU A 8 0.34 -1.60 -3.73
N VAL A 9 0.72 -2.17 -4.88
CA VAL A 9 2.13 -2.23 -5.31
C VAL A 9 2.69 -0.83 -5.56
N GLN A 10 1.90 0.06 -6.18
CA GLN A 10 2.28 1.46 -6.38
C GLN A 10 2.46 2.21 -5.05
N LEU A 11 1.58 2.00 -4.07
CA LEU A 11 1.73 2.56 -2.72
C LEU A 11 3.03 2.09 -2.07
N CYS A 12 3.31 0.78 -2.11
CA CYS A 12 4.56 0.22 -1.59
C CYS A 12 5.79 0.84 -2.27
N HIS A 13 5.72 1.04 -3.59
CA HIS A 13 6.80 1.66 -4.36
C HIS A 13 7.04 3.11 -3.95
N GLU A 14 5.99 3.94 -3.86
CA GLU A 14 6.08 5.35 -3.47
C GLU A 14 6.58 5.52 -2.02
N LEU A 15 6.12 4.65 -1.11
CA LEU A 15 6.58 4.62 0.30
C LEU A 15 8.06 4.23 0.42
N SER A 16 8.59 3.45 -0.54
CA SER A 16 10.00 3.07 -0.58
C SER A 16 10.91 4.10 -1.26
N GLN A 17 10.36 5.13 -1.93
CA GLN A 17 11.16 6.16 -2.56
C GLN A 17 11.77 7.10 -1.52
N LYS A 18 13.02 7.53 -1.74
CA LYS A 18 13.68 8.55 -0.90
C LYS A 18 13.00 9.92 -0.96
N ASN A 19 12.31 10.24 -2.05
CA ASN A 19 11.52 11.45 -2.25
C ASN A 19 10.05 11.07 -2.31
N THR A 20 9.50 10.75 -1.15
CA THR A 20 8.10 10.34 -1.01
C THR A 20 7.18 11.44 -1.51
N ASN A 21 6.33 11.13 -2.50
CA ASN A 21 5.32 12.06 -2.99
C ASN A 21 4.01 11.87 -2.20
N GLU A 22 3.83 12.68 -1.16
CA GLU A 22 2.67 12.60 -0.28
C GLU A 22 1.34 12.77 -1.02
N SER A 23 1.28 13.66 -2.02
CA SER A 23 0.08 13.86 -2.83
C SER A 23 -0.32 12.59 -3.60
N LYS A 24 0.67 11.90 -4.18
CA LYS A 24 0.44 10.66 -4.91
C LYS A 24 0.06 9.51 -3.98
N ILE A 25 0.63 9.45 -2.77
CA ILE A 25 0.22 8.48 -1.76
C ILE A 25 -1.22 8.73 -1.31
N GLN A 26 -1.62 9.98 -1.05
CA GLN A 26 -3.00 10.33 -0.68
C GLN A 26 -4.01 10.02 -1.79
N GLU A 27 -3.62 10.25 -3.05
CA GLU A 27 -4.41 9.85 -4.22
C GLU A 27 -4.60 8.33 -4.24
N LEU A 28 -3.51 7.56 -4.22
CA LEU A 28 -3.56 6.09 -4.22
C LEU A 28 -4.34 5.53 -3.02
N LEU A 29 -4.15 6.10 -1.82
CA LEU A 29 -4.89 5.74 -0.62
C LEU A 29 -6.39 5.98 -0.77
N SER A 30 -6.81 6.99 -1.54
CA SER A 30 -8.23 7.28 -1.78
C SER A 30 -8.88 6.26 -2.71
N HIS A 31 -8.09 5.47 -3.43
CA HIS A 31 -8.55 4.33 -4.22
C HIS A 31 -8.50 2.99 -3.48
N THR A 32 -8.08 2.99 -2.21
CA THR A 32 -8.00 1.78 -1.36
C THR A 32 -8.78 1.98 -0.07
N ASP A 33 -9.24 0.90 0.54
CA ASP A 33 -9.85 0.94 1.87
C ASP A 33 -8.79 0.90 3.00
N LEU A 34 -7.65 1.56 2.80
CA LEU A 34 -6.55 1.59 3.76
C LEU A 34 -6.66 2.82 4.69
N PRO A 35 -6.28 2.66 5.97
CA PRO A 35 -6.28 3.77 6.91
C PRO A 35 -5.24 4.84 6.54
N LYS A 36 -5.71 6.07 6.33
CA LYS A 36 -4.89 7.23 5.88
C LYS A 36 -4.03 7.87 6.98
N ASN A 37 -4.21 7.46 8.24
CA ASN A 37 -3.53 8.00 9.42
C ASN A 37 -2.41 7.09 9.95
N LEU A 38 -2.02 6.04 9.22
CA LEU A 38 -0.92 5.17 9.64
C LEU A 38 0.43 5.79 9.31
N ASN A 39 1.43 5.49 10.15
CA ASN A 39 2.82 5.77 9.81
C ASN A 39 3.23 4.97 8.55
N PRO A 40 4.18 5.46 7.74
CA PRO A 40 4.63 4.80 6.51
C PRO A 40 5.00 3.32 6.71
N PHE A 41 5.57 2.99 7.86
CA PHE A 41 5.92 1.62 8.24
C PHE A 41 4.70 0.72 8.43
N GLU A 42 3.70 1.18 9.21
CA GLU A 42 2.47 0.42 9.46
C GLU A 42 1.62 0.30 8.19
N LEU A 43 1.59 1.36 7.38
CA LEU A 43 0.91 1.35 6.09
C LEU A 43 1.54 0.30 5.15
N THR A 44 2.87 0.23 5.11
CA THR A 44 3.58 -0.80 4.33
C THR A 44 3.26 -2.21 4.80
N GLN A 45 3.18 -2.44 6.11
CA GLN A 45 2.78 -3.74 6.66
C GLN A 45 1.37 -4.17 6.23
N GLU A 46 0.40 -3.25 6.28
CA GLU A 46 -0.98 -3.54 5.86
C GLU A 46 -1.09 -3.77 4.36
N ILE A 47 -0.36 -3.00 3.54
CA ILE A 47 -0.25 -3.22 2.09
C ILE A 47 0.30 -4.61 1.80
N LEU A 48 1.39 -5.00 2.47
CA LEU A 48 2.01 -6.31 2.30
C LEU A 48 1.08 -7.45 2.72
N LYS A 49 0.31 -7.30 3.81
CA LYS A 49 -0.70 -8.30 4.20
C LYS A 49 -1.81 -8.45 3.17
N ARG A 50 -2.23 -7.38 2.49
CA ARG A 50 -3.26 -7.45 1.43
C ARG A 50 -2.70 -7.99 0.11
N LEU A 51 -1.45 -7.68 -0.22
CA LEU A 51 -0.77 -8.20 -1.41
C LEU A 51 -0.39 -9.68 -1.28
N TYR A 52 0.10 -10.04 -0.10
CA TYR A 52 0.57 -11.36 0.27
C TYR A 52 -0.12 -11.78 1.57
N PRO A 53 -1.45 -11.99 1.55
CA PRO A 53 -2.11 -12.65 2.66
C PRO A 53 -1.47 -14.02 2.73
N TYR A 54 -0.76 -14.30 3.82
CA TYR A 54 0.12 -15.45 3.94
C TYR A 54 -0.53 -16.72 3.37
N GLN A 55 0.16 -17.35 2.41
CA GLN A 55 -0.03 -18.76 2.14
C GLN A 55 0.58 -19.51 3.32
N GLU A 56 -0.25 -19.88 4.30
CA GLU A 56 0.04 -21.05 5.13
C GLU A 56 0.03 -22.28 4.21
N SER A 57 1.10 -22.48 3.44
CA SER A 57 1.41 -23.81 2.92
C SER A 57 2.09 -24.57 4.05
N SER A 58 1.38 -25.61 4.50
CA SER A 58 1.74 -26.59 5.53
C SER A 58 3.11 -27.21 5.37
#